data_AF-A0A517V620-F1
#
_entry.id   AF-A0A517V620-F1
#
_cell.length_a   1.000
_cell.length_b   1.000
_cell.length_c   1.000
_cell.angle_alpha   90.00
_cell.angle_beta   90.00
_cell.angle_gamma   90.00
#
_symmetry.space_group_name_H-M   'P 1'
#
loop_
_entity.id
_entity.type
_entity.pdbx_description
1 polymer ?
#
loop_
_entity_poly.entity_id
_entity_poly.type
_entity_poly.pdbx_seq_one_letter_code
_entity_poly.pdbx_strand_id
1 'polypeptide(L)'
;MTDSPKQEYLSQILQMNPLEQPAEILNRRKQFLQPQSEFHQFDTMNSSYEERRTQALEQITTLRKHFWSFKTSVIEQRLNAIDIADFPELTFAIGRLRKIAALRESFTRLQHRCEGHETFYAQFCTLVISSPAEAERLRSTSVARPQGAVFDLELVRPEDERKLARIVQQEFPELHALEKDWLNQLAATSKKSNAIALMVKTLYTLITLAAGISVLLILYLCL
;
A
#
# COMPACT_ATOMS: atom_id res chain seq x y z
N MET A 1 55.58 1.24 -33.80
CA MET A 1 55.52 1.75 -32.41
C MET A 1 54.33 1.06 -31.78
N THR A 2 54.57 0.18 -30.80
CA THR A 2 53.50 -0.60 -30.15
C THR A 2 52.85 0.28 -29.09
N ASP A 3 51.69 0.84 -29.41
CA ASP A 3 50.91 1.60 -28.43
C ASP A 3 50.56 0.69 -27.24
N SER A 4 50.84 1.18 -26.03
CA SER A 4 50.54 0.44 -24.82
C SER A 4 49.02 0.26 -24.70
N PRO A 5 48.49 -0.91 -24.30
CA PRO A 5 47.05 -1.15 -24.19
C PRO A 5 46.34 -0.13 -23.28
N LYS A 6 47.10 0.48 -22.34
CA LYS A 6 46.64 1.59 -21.50
C LYS A 6 46.38 2.88 -22.28
N GLN A 7 47.21 3.20 -23.26
CA GLN A 7 47.07 4.41 -24.09
C GLN A 7 45.89 4.29 -25.05
N GLU A 8 45.67 3.11 -25.61
CA GLU A 8 44.53 2.84 -26.47
C GLU A 8 43.19 2.88 -25.71
N TYR A 9 43.14 2.31 -24.50
CA TYR A 9 41.97 2.44 -23.64
C TYR A 9 41.67 3.91 -23.27
N LEU A 10 42.70 4.65 -22.87
CA LEU A 10 42.53 6.05 -22.45
C LEU A 10 42.07 6.93 -23.61
N SER A 11 42.63 6.73 -24.81
CA SER A 11 42.25 7.52 -26.00
C SER A 11 40.79 7.29 -26.38
N GLN A 12 40.31 6.05 -26.27
CA GLN A 12 38.91 5.70 -26.56
C GLN A 12 37.94 6.31 -25.54
N ILE A 13 38.24 6.25 -24.24
CA ILE A 13 37.37 6.82 -23.19
C ILE A 13 37.28 8.35 -23.31
N LEU A 14 38.39 9.03 -23.61
CA LEU A 14 38.43 10.49 -23.75
C LEU A 14 37.63 11.00 -24.96
N GLN A 15 37.35 10.15 -25.95
CA GLN A 15 36.54 10.50 -27.12
C GLN A 15 35.03 10.30 -26.90
N MET A 16 34.63 9.68 -25.78
CA MET A 16 33.22 9.38 -25.49
C MET A 16 32.57 10.50 -24.69
N ASN A 17 31.27 10.74 -24.93
CA ASN A 17 30.49 11.71 -24.17
C ASN A 17 29.90 11.06 -22.91
N PRO A 18 30.33 11.47 -21.69
CA PRO A 18 29.89 10.83 -20.45
C PRO A 18 28.41 11.04 -20.12
N LEU A 19 27.74 12.03 -20.72
CA LEU A 19 26.33 12.30 -20.49
C LEU A 19 25.40 11.43 -21.34
N GLU A 20 25.87 11.04 -22.54
CA GLU A 20 25.07 10.25 -23.48
C GLU A 20 25.43 8.76 -23.44
N GLN A 21 26.68 8.44 -23.09
CA GLN A 21 27.21 7.06 -23.16
C GLN A 21 27.80 6.55 -21.83
N PRO A 22 27.16 6.77 -20.67
CA PRO A 22 27.72 6.37 -19.37
C PRO A 22 27.86 4.84 -19.26
N ALA A 23 26.92 4.08 -19.81
CA ALA A 23 26.94 2.61 -19.76
C ALA A 23 28.12 2.02 -20.55
N GLU A 24 28.48 2.62 -21.68
CA GLU A 24 29.52 2.11 -22.57
C GLU A 24 30.93 2.44 -22.06
N ILE A 25 31.11 3.63 -21.46
CA ILE A 25 32.33 4.00 -20.72
C ILE A 25 32.57 3.02 -19.56
N LEU A 26 31.52 2.71 -18.78
CA LEU A 26 31.62 1.77 -17.66
C LEU A 26 31.92 0.35 -18.12
N ASN A 27 31.31 -0.11 -19.22
CA ASN A 27 31.56 -1.44 -19.77
C ASN A 27 32.99 -1.58 -20.29
N ARG A 28 33.50 -0.59 -21.03
CA ARG A 28 34.91 -0.58 -21.49
C ARG A 28 35.89 -0.54 -20.33
N ARG A 29 35.61 0.26 -19.28
CA ARG A 29 36.41 0.26 -18.06
C ARG A 29 36.44 -1.11 -17.40
N LYS A 30 35.30 -1.79 -17.33
CA LYS A 30 35.18 -3.13 -16.75
C LYS A 30 35.97 -4.17 -17.57
N GLN A 31 35.89 -4.12 -18.89
CA GLN A 31 36.65 -4.98 -19.81
C GLN A 31 38.17 -4.75 -19.71
N PHE A 32 38.60 -3.50 -19.54
CA PHE A 32 40.02 -3.16 -19.39
C PHE A 32 40.60 -3.64 -18.05
N LEU A 33 39.81 -3.59 -16.97
CA LEU A 33 40.24 -3.96 -15.62
C LEU A 33 40.17 -5.47 -15.34
N GLN A 34 39.34 -6.23 -16.05
CA GLN A 34 39.18 -7.67 -15.82
C GLN A 34 39.20 -8.47 -17.13
N PRO A 35 40.34 -9.12 -17.48
CA PRO A 35 40.39 -10.05 -18.60
C PRO A 35 39.64 -11.34 -18.23
N GLN A 36 38.37 -11.40 -18.66
CA GLN A 36 37.54 -12.61 -18.91
C GLN A 36 37.29 -13.66 -17.81
N SER A 37 37.79 -13.56 -16.58
CA SER A 37 37.65 -14.70 -15.63
C SER A 37 36.52 -14.60 -14.60
N GLU A 38 35.92 -13.43 -14.37
CA GLU A 38 34.95 -13.25 -13.25
C GLU A 38 33.51 -12.96 -13.68
N PHE A 39 33.26 -12.69 -14.96
CA PHE A 39 31.92 -12.28 -15.42
C PHE A 39 30.85 -13.36 -15.22
N HIS A 40 31.17 -14.64 -15.30
CA HIS A 40 30.17 -15.70 -15.18
C HIS A 40 29.85 -16.11 -13.74
N GLN A 41 30.77 -15.98 -12.79
CA GLN A 41 30.52 -16.36 -11.40
C GLN A 41 29.69 -15.32 -10.64
N PHE A 42 29.91 -14.02 -10.88
CA PHE A 42 29.11 -12.98 -10.24
C PHE A 42 27.67 -12.91 -10.78
N ASP A 43 27.46 -13.12 -12.08
CA ASP A 43 26.10 -13.10 -12.65
C ASP A 43 25.26 -14.32 -12.24
N THR A 44 25.85 -15.52 -12.14
CA THR A 44 25.14 -16.72 -11.65
C THR A 44 24.86 -16.70 -10.15
N MET A 45 25.76 -16.13 -9.35
CA MET A 45 25.54 -16.01 -7.90
C MET A 45 24.51 -14.92 -7.57
N ASN A 46 24.51 -13.80 -8.31
CA ASN A 46 23.49 -12.75 -8.17
C ASN A 46 22.13 -13.20 -8.69
N SER A 47 22.05 -13.98 -9.78
CA SER A 47 20.78 -14.53 -10.25
C SER A 47 20.16 -15.46 -9.21
N SER A 48 20.96 -16.33 -8.59
CA SER A 48 20.49 -17.20 -7.51
C SER A 48 20.05 -16.44 -6.26
N TYR A 49 20.72 -15.34 -5.90
CA TYR A 49 20.31 -14.47 -4.79
C TYR A 49 18.98 -13.77 -5.08
N GLU A 50 18.85 -13.12 -6.24
CA GLU A 50 17.62 -12.42 -6.63
C GLU A 50 16.44 -13.37 -6.84
N GLU A 51 16.67 -14.58 -7.35
CA GLU A 51 15.65 -15.64 -7.47
C GLU A 51 15.14 -16.06 -6.08
N ARG A 52 16.04 -16.37 -5.13
CA ARG A 52 15.64 -16.71 -3.75
C ARG A 52 14.91 -15.56 -3.06
N ARG A 53 15.35 -14.33 -3.28
CA ARG A 53 14.69 -13.13 -2.77
C ARG A 53 13.28 -12.97 -3.31
N THR A 54 13.13 -13.14 -4.62
CA THR A 54 11.84 -13.04 -5.31
C THR A 54 10.89 -14.14 -4.83
N GLN A 55 11.39 -15.36 -4.65
CA GLN A 55 10.62 -16.47 -4.10
C GLN A 55 10.16 -16.19 -2.66
N ALA A 56 11.04 -15.67 -1.79
CA ALA A 56 10.66 -15.30 -0.43
C ALA A 56 9.59 -14.19 -0.41
N LEU A 57 9.71 -13.19 -1.28
CA LEU A 57 8.68 -12.16 -1.46
C LEU A 57 7.36 -12.74 -1.95
N GLU A 58 7.38 -13.68 -2.89
CA GLU A 58 6.19 -14.37 -3.38
C GLU A 58 5.52 -15.19 -2.27
N GLN A 59 6.29 -15.89 -1.45
CA GLN A 59 5.77 -16.60 -0.27
C GLN A 59 5.12 -15.65 0.75
N ILE A 60 5.72 -14.49 1.00
CA ILE A 60 5.13 -13.48 1.90
C ILE A 60 3.85 -12.89 1.29
N THR A 61 3.82 -12.59 -0.01
CA THR A 61 2.64 -12.02 -0.66
C THR A 61 1.49 -13.00 -0.75
N THR A 62 1.76 -14.27 -1.06
CA THR A 62 0.74 -15.34 -1.02
C THR A 62 0.22 -15.57 0.40
N LEU A 63 1.09 -15.51 1.42
CA LEU A 63 0.68 -15.58 2.81
C LEU A 63 -0.23 -14.40 3.19
N ARG A 64 0.06 -13.17 2.75
CA ARG A 64 -0.82 -12.01 2.98
C ARG A 64 -2.22 -12.21 2.39
N LYS A 65 -2.32 -12.70 1.15
CA LYS A 65 -3.61 -12.92 0.45
C LYS A 65 -4.52 -13.89 1.21
N HIS A 66 -3.94 -14.95 1.75
CA HIS A 66 -4.68 -16.00 2.47
C HIS A 66 -4.58 -15.87 3.98
N PHE A 67 -4.08 -14.74 4.48
CA PHE A 67 -3.74 -14.58 5.89
C PHE A 67 -4.94 -14.82 6.79
N TRP A 68 -6.10 -14.25 6.46
CA TRP A 68 -7.32 -14.38 7.28
C TRP A 68 -7.99 -15.76 7.16
N SER A 69 -7.73 -16.49 6.07
CA SER A 69 -8.30 -17.82 5.83
C SER A 69 -7.58 -18.94 6.58
N PHE A 70 -6.29 -18.78 6.86
CA PHE A 70 -5.50 -19.82 7.56
C PHE A 70 -5.70 -19.80 9.07
N LYS A 71 -5.41 -20.92 9.73
CA LYS A 71 -5.30 -21.01 11.19
C LYS A 71 -3.97 -20.41 11.66
N THR A 72 -3.94 -19.90 12.89
CA THR A 72 -2.74 -19.26 13.46
C THR A 72 -1.52 -20.18 13.44
N SER A 73 -1.68 -21.47 13.74
CA SER A 73 -0.61 -22.47 13.68
C SER A 73 0.00 -22.63 12.28
N VAL A 74 -0.84 -22.59 11.23
CA VAL A 74 -0.39 -22.69 9.84
C VAL A 74 0.36 -21.43 9.41
N ILE A 75 -0.06 -20.26 9.90
CA ILE A 75 0.62 -18.99 9.64
C ILE A 75 2.01 -19.01 10.25
N GLU A 76 2.13 -19.41 11.52
CA GLU A 76 3.42 -19.50 12.20
C GLU A 76 4.36 -20.50 11.53
N GLN A 77 3.86 -21.67 11.17
CA GLN A 77 4.64 -22.67 10.43
C GLN A 77 5.14 -22.11 9.10
N ARG A 78 4.29 -21.42 8.33
CA ARG A 78 4.70 -20.80 7.06
C ARG A 78 5.68 -19.66 7.26
N LEU A 79 5.49 -18.82 8.27
CA LEU A 79 6.42 -17.73 8.59
C LEU A 79 7.80 -18.24 9.02
N ASN A 80 7.87 -19.40 9.69
CA ASN A 80 9.13 -20.01 10.11
C ASN A 80 9.80 -20.82 8.99
N ALA A 81 9.06 -21.22 7.95
CA ALA A 81 9.58 -21.93 6.79
C ALA A 81 10.23 -21.01 5.74
N ILE A 82 9.99 -19.70 5.80
CA ILE A 82 10.60 -18.73 4.89
C ILE A 82 12.04 -18.50 5.35
N ASP A 83 13.00 -18.87 4.50
CA ASP A 83 14.41 -18.59 4.74
C ASP A 83 14.68 -17.09 4.54
N ILE A 84 14.95 -16.40 5.63
CA ILE A 84 15.24 -14.96 5.69
C ILE A 84 16.64 -14.66 6.21
N ALA A 85 17.50 -15.67 6.41
CA ALA A 85 18.83 -15.47 6.98
C ALA A 85 19.66 -14.46 6.15
N ASP A 86 19.47 -14.49 4.82
CA ASP A 86 20.16 -13.62 3.87
C ASP A 86 19.45 -12.29 3.60
N PHE A 87 18.23 -12.07 4.12
CA PHE A 87 17.35 -10.95 3.73
C PHE A 87 16.83 -10.15 4.95
N PRO A 88 17.68 -9.30 5.57
CA PRO A 88 17.30 -8.53 6.76
C PRO A 88 16.07 -7.62 6.52
N GLU A 89 15.87 -7.13 5.29
CA GLU A 89 14.72 -6.30 4.94
C GLU A 89 13.36 -7.04 5.06
N LEU A 90 13.36 -8.37 4.90
CA LEU A 90 12.15 -9.19 5.01
C LEU A 90 11.78 -9.50 6.46
N THR A 91 12.74 -9.39 7.38
CA THR A 91 12.55 -9.63 8.82
C THR A 91 11.46 -8.73 9.40
N PHE A 92 11.42 -7.46 8.98
CA PHE A 92 10.38 -6.53 9.41
C PHE A 92 8.98 -6.96 8.93
N ALA A 93 8.88 -7.41 7.67
CA ALA A 93 7.61 -7.87 7.10
C ALA A 93 7.09 -9.11 7.84
N ILE A 94 7.95 -10.08 8.10
CA ILE A 94 7.60 -11.31 8.84
C ILE A 94 7.24 -11.00 10.30
N GLY A 95 8.04 -10.16 10.97
CA GLY A 95 7.78 -9.74 12.35
C GLY A 95 6.43 -9.04 12.50
N ARG A 96 6.07 -8.18 11.54
CA ARG A 96 4.75 -7.55 11.50
C ARG A 96 3.62 -8.57 11.32
N LEU A 97 3.74 -9.52 10.39
CA LEU A 97 2.74 -10.58 10.20
C LEU A 97 2.57 -11.45 11.45
N ARG A 98 3.67 -11.78 12.15
CA ARG A 98 3.64 -12.52 13.41
C ARG A 98 2.92 -11.73 14.51
N LYS A 99 3.19 -10.43 14.63
CA LYS A 99 2.48 -9.55 15.57
C LYS A 99 0.98 -9.49 15.27
N ILE A 100 0.59 -9.42 14.00
CA ILE A 100 -0.83 -9.42 13.60
C ILE A 100 -1.47 -10.78 13.94
N ALA A 101 -0.77 -11.89 13.70
CA ALA A 101 -1.26 -13.23 14.02
C ALA A 101 -1.54 -13.39 15.52
N ALA A 102 -0.68 -12.84 16.38
CA ALA A 102 -0.87 -12.83 17.83
C ALA A 102 -2.07 -12.01 18.29
N LEU A 103 -2.50 -11.01 17.50
CA LEU A 103 -3.62 -10.12 17.82
C LEU A 103 -4.95 -10.55 17.19
N ARG A 104 -5.02 -11.76 16.62
CA ARG A 104 -6.23 -12.26 15.93
C ARG A 104 -7.50 -12.23 16.79
N GLU A 105 -7.40 -12.56 18.06
CA GLU A 105 -8.55 -12.49 18.97
C GLU A 105 -9.06 -11.05 19.15
N SER A 106 -8.15 -10.06 19.23
CA SER A 106 -8.52 -8.65 19.25
C SER A 106 -9.22 -8.24 17.95
N PHE A 107 -8.79 -8.75 16.79
CA PHE A 107 -9.49 -8.53 15.52
C PHE A 107 -10.91 -9.13 15.51
N THR A 108 -11.10 -10.35 16.03
CA THR A 108 -12.43 -10.95 16.17
C THR A 108 -13.33 -10.12 17.09
N ARG A 109 -12.81 -9.64 18.22
CA ARG A 109 -13.55 -8.74 19.12
C ARG A 109 -13.90 -7.41 18.45
N LEU A 110 -12.99 -6.85 17.66
CA LEU A 110 -13.24 -5.65 16.88
C LEU A 110 -14.34 -5.88 15.83
N GLN A 111 -14.36 -7.05 15.17
CA GLN A 111 -15.40 -7.40 14.20
C GLN A 111 -16.80 -7.34 14.84
N HIS A 112 -16.97 -7.92 16.03
CA HIS A 112 -18.23 -7.82 16.78
C HIS A 112 -18.57 -6.38 17.18
N ARG A 113 -17.57 -5.58 17.53
CA ARG A 113 -17.78 -4.17 17.91
C ARG A 113 -18.15 -3.28 16.72
N CYS A 114 -17.65 -3.64 15.54
CA CYS A 114 -17.91 -2.99 14.25
C CYS A 114 -19.08 -3.63 13.50
N GLU A 115 -19.96 -4.37 14.17
CA GLU A 115 -21.16 -4.93 13.56
C GLU A 115 -22.02 -3.80 12.96
N GLY A 116 -22.35 -3.90 11.67
CA GLY A 116 -22.98 -2.83 10.87
C GLY A 116 -22.01 -1.87 10.18
N HIS A 117 -20.70 -2.04 10.34
CA HIS A 117 -19.65 -1.25 9.68
C HIS A 117 -18.58 -2.15 9.04
N GLU A 118 -19.02 -3.13 8.26
CA GLU A 118 -18.16 -4.14 7.63
C GLU A 118 -17.09 -3.54 6.71
N THR A 119 -17.42 -2.43 6.03
CA THR A 119 -16.50 -1.70 5.15
C THR A 119 -15.28 -1.17 5.88
N PHE A 120 -15.47 -0.59 7.07
CA PHE A 120 -14.38 -0.13 7.92
C PHE A 120 -13.50 -1.29 8.39
N TYR A 121 -14.11 -2.37 8.88
CA TYR A 121 -13.38 -3.55 9.35
C TYR A 121 -12.55 -4.19 8.22
N ALA A 122 -13.15 -4.37 7.04
CA ALA A 122 -12.48 -4.92 5.87
C ALA A 122 -11.30 -4.03 5.42
N GLN A 123 -11.48 -2.70 5.40
CA GLN A 123 -10.42 -1.77 5.08
C GLN A 123 -9.27 -1.84 6.09
N PHE A 124 -9.59 -1.87 7.39
CA PHE A 124 -8.58 -1.97 8.44
C PHE A 124 -7.78 -3.28 8.36
N CYS A 125 -8.46 -4.41 8.18
CA CYS A 125 -7.82 -5.72 7.99
C CYS A 125 -6.92 -5.76 6.76
N THR A 126 -7.34 -5.14 5.65
CA THR A 126 -6.55 -5.04 4.43
C THR A 126 -5.30 -4.19 4.66
N LEU A 127 -5.47 -3.02 5.28
CA LEU A 127 -4.40 -2.06 5.47
C LEU A 127 -3.33 -2.59 6.43
N VAL A 128 -3.74 -3.28 7.50
CA VAL A 128 -2.82 -3.90 8.47
C VAL A 128 -1.95 -4.99 7.82
N ILE A 129 -2.51 -5.80 6.93
CA ILE A 129 -1.81 -6.94 6.32
C ILE A 129 -0.96 -6.57 5.09
N SER A 130 -1.30 -5.46 4.43
CA SER A 130 -0.60 -4.96 3.25
C SER A 130 0.88 -4.65 3.51
N SER A 131 1.65 -4.64 2.42
CA SER A 131 3.03 -4.12 2.48
C SER A 131 3.03 -2.62 2.81
N PRO A 132 4.09 -2.05 3.39
CA PRO A 132 4.14 -0.62 3.71
C PRO A 132 3.84 0.30 2.51
N ALA A 133 4.37 -0.03 1.33
CA ALA A 133 4.12 0.72 0.10
C ALA A 133 2.65 0.63 -0.35
N GLU A 134 2.06 -0.56 -0.24
CA GLU A 134 0.66 -0.77 -0.58
C GLU A 134 -0.29 -0.12 0.44
N ALA A 135 0.02 -0.19 1.73
CA ALA A 135 -0.72 0.48 2.79
C ALA A 135 -0.74 1.99 2.55
N GLU A 136 0.38 2.61 2.17
CA GLU A 136 0.42 4.04 1.83
C GLU A 136 -0.45 4.38 0.60
N ARG A 137 -0.44 3.53 -0.42
CA ARG A 137 -1.35 3.67 -1.57
C ARG A 137 -2.82 3.55 -1.15
N LEU A 138 -3.15 2.66 -0.22
CA LEU A 138 -4.51 2.50 0.30
C LEU A 138 -4.93 3.70 1.16
N ARG A 139 -4.02 4.28 1.95
CA ARG A 139 -4.27 5.52 2.71
C ARG A 139 -4.58 6.69 1.79
N SER A 140 -3.78 6.88 0.74
CA SER A 140 -4.03 7.95 -0.23
C SER A 140 -5.34 7.75 -1.00
N THR A 141 -5.70 6.52 -1.36
CA THR A 141 -6.95 6.22 -2.07
C THR A 141 -8.19 6.36 -1.17
N SER A 142 -8.11 5.94 0.10
CA SER A 142 -9.22 6.07 1.06
C SER A 142 -9.47 7.53 1.46
N VAL A 143 -8.42 8.35 1.57
CA VAL A 143 -8.54 9.80 1.77
C VAL A 143 -9.02 10.53 0.51
N ALA A 144 -8.68 10.01 -0.68
CA ALA A 144 -9.02 10.65 -1.96
C ALA A 144 -10.38 10.25 -2.54
N ARG A 145 -11.22 9.44 -1.85
CA ARG A 145 -12.51 8.98 -2.40
C ARG A 145 -13.36 10.19 -2.84
N PRO A 146 -13.50 10.45 -4.15
CA PRO A 146 -14.34 11.52 -4.64
C PRO A 146 -15.78 11.07 -4.48
N GLN A 147 -16.65 12.01 -4.08
CA GLN A 147 -18.10 11.83 -3.92
C GLN A 147 -18.83 11.61 -5.27
N GLY A 148 -18.27 10.80 -6.18
CA GLY A 148 -18.61 10.78 -7.59
C GLY A 148 -19.09 9.44 -8.15
N ALA A 149 -19.44 8.45 -7.32
CA ALA A 149 -20.14 7.25 -7.80
C ALA A 149 -21.63 7.40 -7.49
N VAL A 150 -22.41 7.73 -8.51
CA VAL A 150 -23.80 8.21 -8.46
C VAL A 150 -24.83 7.10 -8.17
N PHE A 151 -24.44 5.84 -7.92
CA PHE A 151 -25.42 4.74 -7.82
C PHE A 151 -25.08 3.64 -6.81
N ASP A 152 -24.53 3.98 -5.64
CA ASP A 152 -24.53 3.03 -4.52
C ASP A 152 -25.03 3.69 -3.23
N LEU A 153 -26.20 3.24 -2.79
CA LEU A 153 -27.06 3.86 -1.79
C LEU A 153 -26.70 3.42 -0.37
N GLU A 154 -25.40 3.38 -0.06
CA GLU A 154 -24.87 3.31 1.30
C GLU A 154 -23.75 4.34 1.43
N LEU A 155 -24.14 5.61 1.55
CA LEU A 155 -23.24 6.68 1.97
C LEU A 155 -22.76 6.37 3.40
N VAL A 156 -21.68 5.61 3.53
CA VAL A 156 -20.95 5.45 4.79
C VAL A 156 -20.65 6.86 5.29
N ARG A 157 -21.30 7.24 6.40
CA ARG A 157 -21.18 8.60 6.92
C ARG A 157 -19.77 8.73 7.49
N PRO A 158 -19.01 9.77 7.09
CA PRO A 158 -17.66 10.00 7.63
C PRO A 158 -17.66 10.23 9.15
N GLU A 159 -18.82 10.47 9.77
CA GLU A 159 -18.97 10.54 11.22
C GLU A 159 -18.89 9.18 11.92
N ASP A 160 -19.29 8.11 11.24
CA ASP A 160 -19.32 6.76 11.81
C ASP A 160 -17.93 6.15 11.80
N GLU A 161 -17.15 6.32 10.71
CA GLU A 161 -15.73 5.93 10.65
C GLU A 161 -14.89 6.63 11.74
N ARG A 162 -15.21 7.89 12.09
CA ARG A 162 -14.53 8.61 13.17
C ARG A 162 -14.82 8.02 14.54
N LYS A 163 -16.09 7.68 14.81
CA LYS A 163 -16.47 7.03 16.07
C LYS A 163 -15.77 5.70 16.20
N LEU A 164 -15.72 4.91 15.12
CA LEU A 164 -15.00 3.64 15.09
C LEU A 164 -13.49 3.80 15.29
N ALA A 165 -12.86 4.79 14.66
CA ALA A 165 -11.44 5.08 14.88
C ALA A 165 -11.14 5.43 16.35
N ARG A 166 -12.03 6.18 17.01
CA ARG A 166 -11.92 6.47 18.45
C ARG A 166 -12.15 5.23 19.31
N ILE A 167 -13.11 4.38 18.94
CA ILE A 167 -13.36 3.10 19.62
C ILE A 167 -12.11 2.22 19.54
N VAL A 168 -11.49 2.08 18.38
CA VAL A 168 -10.24 1.32 18.21
C VAL A 168 -9.12 1.93 19.06
N GLN A 169 -9.01 3.25 19.12
CA GLN A 169 -8.01 3.94 19.93
C GLN A 169 -8.20 3.71 21.45
N GLN A 170 -9.44 3.65 21.93
CA GLN A 170 -9.76 3.55 23.36
C GLN A 170 -9.86 2.09 23.84
N GLU A 171 -10.54 1.24 23.09
CA GLU A 171 -10.87 -0.13 23.48
C GLU A 171 -9.83 -1.17 23.01
N PHE A 172 -9.03 -0.85 21.97
CA PHE A 172 -8.06 -1.78 21.35
C PHE A 172 -6.70 -1.11 21.06
N PRO A 173 -5.96 -0.65 22.08
CA PRO A 173 -4.70 0.09 21.90
C PRO A 173 -3.64 -0.72 21.15
N GLU A 174 -3.64 -2.05 21.28
CA GLU A 174 -2.75 -2.95 20.55
C GLU A 174 -3.00 -2.97 19.04
N LEU A 175 -4.27 -2.84 18.62
CA LEU A 175 -4.65 -2.72 17.20
C LEU A 175 -4.37 -1.32 16.68
N HIS A 176 -4.64 -0.30 17.49
CA HIS A 176 -4.33 1.08 17.15
C HIS A 176 -2.82 1.28 16.89
N ALA A 177 -1.94 0.61 17.65
CA ALA A 177 -0.50 0.68 17.44
C ALA A 177 -0.03 0.13 16.08
N LEU A 178 -0.83 -0.72 15.40
CA LEU A 178 -0.48 -1.24 14.08
C LEU A 178 -0.64 -0.20 12.98
N GLU A 179 -1.63 0.69 13.13
CA GLU A 179 -2.04 1.68 12.11
C GLU A 179 -2.42 3.03 12.72
N LYS A 180 -1.53 3.53 13.58
CA LYS A 180 -1.71 4.79 14.29
C LYS A 180 -1.94 5.97 13.35
N ASP A 181 -1.17 6.06 12.27
CA ASP A 181 -1.22 7.22 11.36
C ASP A 181 -2.56 7.31 10.63
N TRP A 182 -3.06 6.18 10.12
CA TRP A 182 -4.35 6.12 9.43
C TRP A 182 -5.52 6.41 10.38
N LEU A 183 -5.54 5.79 11.57
CA LEU A 183 -6.61 6.02 12.55
C LEU A 183 -6.64 7.48 13.03
N ASN A 184 -5.48 8.09 13.24
CA ASN A 184 -5.37 9.51 13.60
C ASN A 184 -5.83 10.42 12.45
N GLN A 185 -5.48 10.11 11.21
CA GLN A 185 -5.97 10.85 10.04
C GLN A 185 -7.49 10.79 9.95
N LEU A 186 -8.09 9.60 10.07
CA LEU A 186 -9.54 9.44 10.10
C LEU A 186 -10.20 10.28 11.21
N ALA A 187 -9.65 10.23 12.43
CA ALA A 187 -10.13 11.03 13.55
C ALA A 187 -10.00 12.54 13.32
N ALA A 188 -8.98 12.99 12.55
CA ALA A 188 -8.65 14.39 12.31
C ALA A 188 -9.34 15.03 11.08
N THR A 189 -9.87 14.27 10.12
CA THR A 189 -10.50 14.75 8.86
C THR A 189 -11.75 15.66 9.02
N SER A 190 -12.09 16.02 10.26
CA SER A 190 -13.25 16.79 10.72
C SER A 190 -13.48 18.15 10.04
N LYS A 191 -12.47 18.99 9.85
CA LYS A 191 -12.73 20.41 9.52
C LYS A 191 -13.06 20.69 8.05
N LYS A 192 -12.45 19.98 7.10
CA LYS A 192 -12.61 20.28 5.66
C LYS A 192 -13.77 19.54 5.00
N SER A 193 -14.04 18.30 5.41
CA SER A 193 -15.12 17.48 4.85
C SER A 193 -16.51 17.94 5.27
N ASN A 194 -16.68 18.45 6.50
CA ASN A 194 -17.96 18.94 6.99
C ASN A 194 -18.47 20.15 6.19
N ALA A 195 -17.59 21.06 5.74
CA ALA A 195 -17.99 22.21 4.93
C ALA A 195 -18.45 21.78 3.52
N ILE A 196 -17.74 20.85 2.89
CA ILE A 196 -18.09 20.31 1.58
C ILE A 196 -19.38 19.49 1.66
N ALA A 197 -19.52 18.63 2.68
CA ALA A 197 -20.73 17.85 2.90
C ALA A 197 -21.95 18.73 3.21
N LEU A 198 -21.78 19.83 3.95
CA LEU A 198 -22.85 20.81 4.19
C LEU A 198 -23.26 21.47 2.87
N MET A 199 -22.28 21.88 2.04
CA MET A 199 -22.52 22.51 0.74
C MET A 199 -23.26 21.57 -0.22
N VAL A 200 -22.85 20.30 -0.30
CA VAL A 200 -23.51 19.28 -1.13
C VAL A 200 -24.94 18.99 -0.62
N LYS A 201 -25.13 18.91 0.69
CA LYS A 201 -26.47 18.73 1.29
C LYS A 201 -27.38 19.92 0.97
N THR A 202 -26.88 21.15 1.05
CA THR A 202 -27.66 22.34 0.70
C THR A 202 -28.02 22.36 -0.80
N LEU A 203 -27.09 21.97 -1.66
CA LEU A 203 -27.33 21.89 -3.11
C LEU A 203 -28.41 20.87 -3.43
N TYR A 204 -28.34 19.68 -2.81
CA TYR A 204 -29.33 18.63 -3.00
C TYR A 204 -30.72 19.08 -2.54
N THR A 205 -30.83 19.71 -1.37
CA THR A 205 -32.11 20.24 -0.89
C THR A 205 -32.70 21.30 -1.84
N LEU A 206 -31.86 22.17 -2.39
CA LEU A 206 -32.28 23.18 -3.37
C LEU A 206 -32.77 22.54 -4.67
N ILE A 207 -32.08 21.53 -5.18
CA ILE A 207 -32.47 20.80 -6.39
C ILE A 207 -33.81 20.07 -6.17
N THR A 208 -33.99 19.39 -5.04
CA THR A 208 -35.27 18.71 -4.74
C THR A 208 -36.42 19.69 -4.59
N LEU A 209 -36.17 20.87 -4.02
CA LEU A 209 -37.20 21.88 -3.80
C LEU A 209 -37.56 22.58 -5.11
N ALA A 210 -36.57 22.86 -5.97
CA ALA A 210 -36.79 23.37 -7.33
C ALA A 210 -37.57 22.37 -8.19
N ALA A 211 -37.20 21.08 -8.16
CA ALA A 211 -37.92 20.04 -8.89
C ALA A 211 -39.38 19.90 -8.42
N GLY A 212 -39.61 19.97 -7.09
CA GLY A 212 -40.97 19.97 -6.53
C GLY A 212 -41.81 21.18 -6.96
N ILE A 213 -41.21 22.38 -6.99
CA ILE A 213 -41.87 23.59 -7.47
C ILE A 213 -42.18 23.51 -8.98
N SER A 214 -41.26 22.99 -9.79
CA SER A 214 -41.49 22.79 -11.23
C SER A 214 -42.65 21.82 -11.49
N VAL A 215 -42.76 20.74 -10.72
CA VAL A 215 -43.88 19.79 -10.84
C VAL A 215 -45.20 20.45 -10.43
N LEU A 216 -45.22 21.25 -9.36
CA LEU A 216 -46.39 22.03 -8.94
C LEU A 216 -46.83 23.07 -9.98
N LEU A 217 -45.88 23.77 -10.61
CA LEU A 217 -46.15 24.74 -11.67
C LEU A 217 -46.72 24.08 -12.93
N ILE A 218 -46.18 22.92 -13.33
CA ILE A 218 -46.71 22.15 -14.46
C ILE A 218 -48.13 21.68 -14.17
N LEU A 219 -48.40 21.18 -12.97
CA LEU A 219 -49.75 20.79 -12.55
C LEU A 219 -50.73 21.97 -12.53
N TYR A 220 -50.28 23.16 -12.14
CA TYR A 220 -51.10 24.37 -12.11
C TYR A 220 -51.38 24.94 -13.52
N LEU A 221 -50.46 24.78 -14.47
CA LEU A 221 -50.63 25.20 -15.87
C LEU A 221 -51.49 24.23 -16.71
N CYS A 222 -51.66 23.00 -16.25
CA CYS A 222 -52.50 21.99 -16.90
C CYS A 222 -53.94 21.92 -16.35
N LEU A 223 -54.29 22.74 -15.35
CA LEU A 223 -55.63 22.85 -14.75
C LEU A 223 -56.34 24.11 -15.24
#